data_AF-A0A8C5M182-F1
#
_entry.id   AF-A0A8C5M182-F1
#
_cell.length_a   1.000
_cell.length_b   1.000
_cell.length_c   1.000
_cell.angle_alpha   90.00
_cell.angle_beta   90.00
_cell.angle_gamma   90.00
#
_symmetry.space_group_name_H-M   'P 1'
#
loop_
_entity.id
_entity.type
_entity.pdbx_description
1 polymer ?
#
loop_
_entity_poly.entity_id
_entity_poly.type
_entity_poly.pdbx_seq_one_letter_code
_entity_poly.pdbx_strand_id
1 'polypeptide(L)'
;MASRSVFFRGATGETAPRGESARENAEELHEETPDEEQSVPVQETLVFNLSDIHLTPDEVKLLSRGLSYCPSERIDSFDVQVDLFKFFRTIRLKCLFSGRADGDTSTVPFNSKALGLREKSSFMPQNVEHAVETYVDIVEREMLNVYSRSHFTRASPNMSAMDFSILKILRSDPSIIIKPADKGGALVIMNSKDYMKEIQRQLSDSETYRRLDRDPTSEIVVRISTLVQDALENQIIDVGLSKFLIKQYPLTPVMYVLPKVHKSLITPPGRPIVSAVDSVFSPLSIFLDKVARPYLQRIASFILDTNEFLIKLCDITVRDSSILVSLDITSLYTSIQNTEGISAMKNALIELGFRDDQLQFLLDLLGYWVTASFYLMVCFTHRYGGLQWALM
;
A
#
# COMPACT_ATOMS: atom_id res chain seq x y z
N MET A 1 -5.15 -21.79 2.30
CA MET A 1 -4.45 -23.04 2.67
C MET A 1 -3.15 -22.67 3.37
N ALA A 2 -2.79 -23.46 4.38
CA ALA A 2 -1.89 -23.14 5.49
C ALA A 2 -0.53 -22.53 5.13
N SER A 3 -0.16 -21.47 5.85
CA SER A 3 1.20 -20.91 5.92
C SER A 3 2.04 -21.75 6.89
N ARG A 4 3.14 -22.33 6.41
CA ARG A 4 4.13 -23.05 7.24
C ARG A 4 5.38 -22.18 7.35
N SER A 5 5.62 -21.65 8.54
CA SER A 5 6.91 -21.09 8.94
C SER A 5 7.89 -22.23 9.22
N VAL A 6 9.08 -22.17 8.62
CA VAL A 6 10.19 -23.08 8.91
C VAL A 6 11.28 -22.28 9.59
N PHE A 7 11.51 -22.56 10.88
CA PHE A 7 12.66 -22.10 11.65
C PHE A 7 13.84 -23.04 11.38
N PHE A 8 15.03 -22.49 11.10
CA PHE A 8 16.29 -23.24 11.15
C PHE A 8 17.08 -22.87 12.41
N ARG A 9 17.37 -23.87 13.24
CA ARG A 9 18.38 -23.86 14.30
C ARG A 9 19.72 -24.29 13.69
N GLY A 10 20.74 -23.45 13.77
CA GLY A 10 22.13 -23.83 13.50
C GLY A 10 22.79 -24.38 14.78
N ALA A 11 23.42 -25.55 14.68
CA ALA A 11 24.17 -26.21 15.73
C ALA A 11 25.69 -26.19 15.42
N THR A 12 26.47 -25.78 16.44
CA THR A 12 27.77 -26.29 16.93
C THR A 12 28.90 -26.79 16.01
N GLY A 13 30.13 -26.36 16.35
CA GLY A 13 31.44 -27.02 16.07
C GLY A 13 32.31 -26.18 15.11
N GLU A 14 33.62 -25.93 15.28
CA GLU A 14 34.71 -26.56 16.05
C GLU A 14 35.89 -25.57 16.24
N THR A 15 36.78 -25.91 17.18
CA THR A 15 37.99 -25.21 17.66
C THR A 15 39.26 -25.52 16.86
N ALA A 16 40.14 -24.53 16.57
CA ALA A 16 41.54 -24.33 17.06
C ALA A 16 42.55 -24.15 15.86
N PRO A 17 43.83 -23.72 16.01
CA PRO A 17 44.57 -23.21 17.17
C PRO A 17 45.40 -21.90 16.94
N ARG A 18 46.11 -21.50 18.02
CA ARG A 18 47.03 -20.37 18.25
C ARG A 18 48.29 -20.33 17.37
N GLY A 19 48.81 -19.12 17.14
CA GLY A 19 50.20 -18.81 16.80
C GLY A 19 50.61 -17.43 17.35
N GLU A 20 51.72 -17.36 18.09
CA GLU A 20 52.25 -16.19 18.81
C GLU A 20 53.27 -15.36 18.00
N SER A 21 53.28 -14.06 18.34
CA SER A 21 54.39 -13.08 18.34
C SER A 21 55.09 -12.64 17.04
N ALA A 22 55.03 -11.33 16.78
CA ALA A 22 56.20 -10.46 16.66
C ALA A 22 55.76 -8.99 16.81
N ARG A 23 56.44 -8.25 17.71
CA ARG A 23 56.37 -6.79 17.85
C ARG A 23 57.45 -6.16 16.98
N GLU A 24 57.15 -5.04 16.31
CA GLU A 24 57.92 -3.78 16.38
C GLU A 24 57.32 -2.67 15.48
N ASN A 25 57.01 -1.53 16.13
CA ASN A 25 57.05 -0.11 15.77
C ASN A 25 57.20 0.31 14.29
N ALA A 26 56.74 1.48 13.81
CA ALA A 26 55.79 2.52 14.19
C ALA A 26 55.94 3.56 13.05
N GLU A 27 54.85 4.07 12.46
CA GLU A 27 54.85 5.38 11.78
C GLU A 27 53.39 5.84 11.65
N GLU A 28 53.09 6.97 12.28
CA GLU A 28 51.78 7.61 12.38
C GLU A 28 51.35 8.21 11.04
N LEU A 29 50.19 7.78 10.55
CA LEU A 29 49.38 8.52 9.59
C LEU A 29 47.97 8.65 10.18
N HIS A 30 47.50 9.89 10.33
CA HIS A 30 46.16 10.22 10.77
C HIS A 30 45.11 9.65 9.82
N GLU A 31 44.53 8.51 10.18
CA GLU A 31 43.27 8.01 9.61
C GLU A 31 42.13 8.32 10.58
N GLU A 32 41.15 9.09 10.10
CA GLU A 32 39.87 9.31 10.75
C GLU A 32 39.17 7.95 10.96
N THR A 33 38.93 7.61 12.22
CA THR A 33 38.19 6.40 12.61
C THR A 33 36.77 6.45 12.06
N PRO A 34 36.27 5.42 11.36
CA PRO A 34 34.85 5.28 11.08
C PRO A 34 34.12 4.98 12.39
N ASP A 35 33.02 5.69 12.63
CA ASP A 35 32.14 5.51 13.79
C ASP A 35 31.85 4.02 14.03
N GLU A 36 32.18 3.55 15.23
CA GLU A 36 31.78 2.24 15.73
C GLU A 36 30.26 2.15 15.71
N GLU A 37 29.70 1.43 14.73
CA GLU A 37 28.34 0.90 14.82
C GLU A 37 28.28 -0.06 16.01
N GLN A 38 27.99 0.49 17.18
CA GLN A 38 27.55 -0.29 18.33
C GLN A 38 26.24 -0.99 17.92
N SER A 39 26.35 -2.27 17.56
CA SER A 39 25.23 -3.17 17.39
C SER A 39 24.50 -3.28 18.73
N VAL A 40 23.52 -2.41 18.95
CA VAL A 40 22.60 -2.49 20.08
C VAL A 40 21.90 -3.84 20.00
N PRO A 41 21.84 -4.64 21.09
CA PRO A 41 21.14 -5.91 21.06
C PRO A 41 19.69 -5.64 20.69
N VAL A 42 19.24 -6.22 19.57
CA VAL A 42 17.84 -6.16 19.15
C VAL A 42 17.05 -7.02 20.13
N GLN A 43 16.68 -6.42 21.26
CA GLN A 43 15.51 -6.86 21.98
C GLN A 43 14.36 -6.65 20.97
N GLU A 44 13.70 -7.73 20.55
CA GLU A 44 12.51 -7.67 19.68
C GLU A 44 11.36 -7.04 20.46
N THR A 45 11.49 -5.77 20.83
CA THR A 45 10.43 -4.99 21.43
C THR A 45 9.47 -4.59 20.33
N LEU A 46 8.29 -5.22 20.35
CA LEU A 46 7.18 -4.88 19.45
C LEU A 46 6.60 -3.48 19.72
N VAL A 47 7.05 -2.79 20.77
CA VAL A 47 6.60 -1.46 21.17
C VAL A 47 7.81 -0.57 21.49
N PHE A 48 7.95 0.53 20.75
CA PHE A 48 8.91 1.61 21.01
C PHE A 48 8.16 2.83 21.55
N ASN A 49 8.42 3.19 22.80
CA ASN A 49 7.89 4.41 23.39
C ASN A 49 8.94 5.53 23.30
N LEU A 50 8.74 6.45 22.36
CA LEU A 50 9.59 7.62 22.10
C LEU A 50 8.88 8.92 22.49
N SER A 51 7.78 8.83 23.24
CA SER A 51 7.08 9.99 23.77
C SER A 51 7.43 10.22 25.23
N ASP A 52 6.98 11.36 25.76
CA ASP A 52 7.20 11.74 27.15
C ASP A 52 6.24 11.02 28.12
N ILE A 53 5.28 10.24 27.59
CA ILE A 53 4.29 9.55 28.43
C ILE A 53 4.90 8.27 29.02
N HIS A 54 4.53 7.96 30.25
CA HIS A 54 4.86 6.68 30.86
C HIS A 54 3.73 5.67 30.60
N LEU A 55 4.04 4.63 29.83
CA LEU A 55 3.13 3.51 29.63
C LEU A 55 3.18 2.58 30.85
N THR A 56 2.01 2.21 31.34
CA THR A 56 1.83 1.17 32.34
C THR A 56 2.18 -0.21 31.77
N PRO A 57 2.52 -1.20 32.62
CA PRO A 57 2.77 -2.57 32.16
C PRO A 57 1.58 -3.18 31.39
N ASP A 58 0.35 -2.83 31.75
CA ASP A 58 -0.86 -3.30 31.06
C ASP A 58 -1.00 -2.69 29.66
N GLU A 59 -0.69 -1.39 29.50
CA GLU A 59 -0.63 -0.73 28.20
C GLU A 59 0.43 -1.36 27.29
N VAL A 60 1.64 -1.58 27.80
CA VAL A 60 2.72 -2.22 27.04
C VAL A 60 2.32 -3.64 26.63
N LYS A 61 1.74 -4.42 27.54
CA LYS A 61 1.25 -5.77 27.26
C LYS A 61 0.17 -5.78 26.19
N LEU A 62 -0.75 -4.82 26.22
CA LEU A 62 -1.81 -4.69 25.22
C LEU A 62 -1.24 -4.34 23.84
N LEU A 63 -0.37 -3.33 23.77
CA LEU A 63 0.26 -2.89 22.53
C LEU A 63 1.19 -3.97 21.95
N SER A 64 1.83 -4.77 22.80
CA SER A 64 2.69 -5.89 22.40
C SER A 64 1.94 -7.04 21.71
N ARG A 65 0.59 -7.03 21.68
CA ARG A 65 -0.18 -7.96 20.84
C ARG A 65 0.06 -7.71 19.34
N GLY A 66 0.56 -6.53 18.98
CA GLY A 66 0.98 -6.18 17.63
C GLY A 66 -0.17 -5.73 16.72
N LEU A 67 0.20 -5.23 15.54
CA LEU A 67 -0.71 -4.63 14.57
C LEU A 67 -1.66 -5.63 13.90
N SER A 68 -1.31 -6.91 13.89
CA SER A 68 -2.14 -7.99 13.35
C SER A 68 -3.20 -8.49 14.34
N TYR A 69 -3.17 -8.02 15.58
CA TYR A 69 -4.18 -8.38 16.57
C TYR A 69 -5.51 -7.70 16.23
N CYS A 70 -6.55 -8.50 15.96
CA CYS A 70 -7.89 -8.02 15.69
C CYS A 70 -8.77 -8.22 16.93
N PRO A 71 -9.25 -7.15 17.59
CA PRO A 71 -10.24 -7.27 18.65
C PRO A 71 -11.51 -7.95 18.13
N SER A 72 -12.04 -8.90 18.88
CA SER A 72 -13.32 -9.51 18.55
C SER A 72 -14.43 -8.49 18.79
N GLU A 73 -15.16 -8.13 17.75
CA GLU A 73 -16.33 -7.27 17.86
C GLU A 73 -17.60 -8.12 18.05
N ARG A 74 -18.64 -7.51 18.64
CA ARG A 74 -19.95 -8.15 18.66
C ARG A 74 -20.46 -8.18 17.23
N ILE A 75 -20.98 -9.34 16.81
CA ILE A 75 -21.58 -9.49 15.50
C ILE A 75 -22.83 -8.59 15.45
N ASP A 76 -22.82 -7.60 14.56
CA ASP A 76 -24.01 -6.80 14.25
C ASP A 76 -24.92 -7.60 13.31
N SER A 77 -26.18 -7.74 13.69
CA SER A 77 -27.20 -8.37 12.85
C SER A 77 -27.38 -7.63 11.52
N PHE A 78 -27.23 -6.31 11.50
CA PHE A 78 -27.37 -5.51 10.28
C PHE A 78 -26.24 -5.79 9.30
N ASP A 79 -24.98 -5.81 9.78
CA ASP A 79 -23.82 -6.09 8.92
C ASP A 79 -23.92 -7.46 8.27
N VAL A 80 -24.38 -8.48 9.02
CA VAL A 80 -24.55 -9.80 8.42
C VAL A 80 -25.71 -9.86 7.45
N GLN A 81 -26.82 -9.15 7.68
CA GLN A 81 -27.87 -9.03 6.66
C GLN A 81 -27.32 -8.38 5.38
N VAL A 82 -26.51 -7.33 5.51
CA VAL A 82 -25.85 -6.67 4.38
C VAL A 82 -24.90 -7.63 3.65
N ASP A 83 -24.13 -8.43 4.38
CA ASP A 83 -23.20 -9.38 3.78
C ASP A 83 -23.91 -10.58 3.14
N LEU A 84 -24.97 -11.10 3.76
CA LEU A 84 -25.85 -12.10 3.15
C LEU A 84 -26.48 -11.56 1.87
N PHE A 85 -26.97 -10.33 1.89
CA PHE A 85 -27.51 -9.68 0.69
C PHE A 85 -26.48 -9.60 -0.43
N LYS A 86 -25.24 -9.16 -0.13
CA LYS A 86 -24.13 -9.13 -1.11
C LYS A 86 -23.82 -10.53 -1.63
N PHE A 87 -23.76 -11.52 -0.75
CA PHE A 87 -23.46 -12.91 -1.10
C PHE A 87 -24.53 -13.51 -2.02
N PHE A 88 -25.81 -13.39 -1.64
CA PHE A 88 -26.93 -13.88 -2.45
C PHE A 88 -27.01 -13.18 -3.79
N ARG A 89 -26.77 -11.87 -3.82
CA ARG A 89 -26.62 -11.13 -5.09
C ARG A 89 -25.52 -11.71 -5.96
N THR A 90 -24.35 -12.02 -5.40
CA THR A 90 -23.25 -12.64 -6.16
C THR A 90 -23.65 -13.99 -6.74
N ILE A 91 -24.37 -14.84 -5.98
CA ILE A 91 -24.88 -16.12 -6.49
C ILE A 91 -25.86 -15.89 -7.64
N ARG A 92 -26.83 -14.99 -7.46
CA ARG A 92 -27.83 -14.63 -8.48
C ARG A 92 -27.17 -14.15 -9.78
N LEU A 93 -26.15 -13.29 -9.68
CA LEU A 93 -25.38 -12.84 -10.83
C LEU A 93 -24.65 -14.00 -11.51
N LYS A 94 -23.97 -14.87 -10.74
CA LYS A 94 -23.26 -16.03 -11.29
C LYS A 94 -24.21 -16.99 -12.01
N CYS A 95 -25.40 -17.24 -11.48
CA CYS A 95 -26.41 -18.06 -12.12
C CYS A 95 -26.91 -17.41 -13.41
N LEU A 96 -27.29 -16.12 -13.38
CA LEU A 96 -27.80 -15.41 -14.56
C LEU A 96 -26.82 -15.40 -15.74
N PHE A 97 -25.54 -15.23 -15.45
CA PHE A 97 -24.47 -15.19 -16.46
C PHE A 97 -23.81 -16.56 -16.71
N SER A 98 -24.28 -17.63 -16.04
CA SER A 98 -23.77 -18.99 -16.25
C SER A 98 -23.99 -19.41 -17.71
N GLY A 99 -22.95 -19.99 -18.33
CA GLY A 99 -23.01 -20.47 -19.71
C GLY A 99 -23.14 -19.38 -20.79
N ARG A 100 -23.17 -18.10 -20.42
CA ARG A 100 -23.07 -17.02 -21.39
C ARG A 100 -21.62 -16.86 -21.79
N ALA A 101 -21.31 -17.09 -23.07
CA ALA A 101 -20.01 -16.72 -23.60
C ALA A 101 -19.85 -15.21 -23.41
N ASP A 102 -18.72 -14.79 -22.82
CA ASP A 102 -18.33 -13.40 -22.77
C ASP A 102 -17.92 -12.96 -24.18
N GLY A 103 -18.90 -12.74 -25.05
CA GLY A 103 -18.67 -12.09 -26.34
C GLY A 103 -18.27 -10.65 -26.09
N ASP A 104 -16.97 -10.36 -26.12
CA ASP A 104 -16.51 -8.99 -26.29
C ASP A 104 -16.55 -8.67 -27.78
N THR A 105 -17.64 -8.05 -28.21
CA THR A 105 -17.83 -7.59 -29.59
C THR A 105 -17.29 -6.18 -29.80
N SER A 106 -16.71 -5.57 -28.76
CA SER A 106 -16.20 -4.22 -28.84
C SER A 106 -14.87 -4.19 -29.58
N THR A 107 -14.79 -3.37 -30.61
CA THR A 107 -13.56 -3.13 -31.38
C THR A 107 -12.76 -1.95 -30.85
N VAL A 108 -13.21 -1.32 -29.75
CA VAL A 108 -12.51 -0.16 -29.16
C VAL A 108 -11.18 -0.60 -28.55
N PRO A 109 -10.10 0.18 -28.71
CA PRO A 109 -8.78 -0.18 -28.22
C PRO A 109 -8.71 -0.48 -26.72
N PHE A 110 -9.23 0.46 -25.91
CA PHE A 110 -9.25 0.31 -24.47
C PHE A 110 -10.68 0.04 -24.01
N ASN A 111 -10.99 -1.25 -23.88
CA ASN A 111 -12.30 -1.71 -23.48
C ASN A 111 -12.37 -1.94 -21.96
N SER A 112 -13.39 -1.37 -21.32
CA SER A 112 -13.65 -1.51 -19.88
C SER A 112 -13.77 -2.97 -19.41
N LYS A 113 -14.40 -3.83 -20.20
CA LYS A 113 -14.58 -5.26 -19.89
C LYS A 113 -13.26 -6.01 -19.99
N ALA A 114 -12.51 -5.84 -21.09
CA ALA A 114 -11.21 -6.48 -21.31
C ALA A 114 -10.19 -6.11 -20.22
N LEU A 115 -10.18 -4.85 -19.78
CA LEU A 115 -9.30 -4.37 -18.72
C LEU A 115 -9.83 -4.68 -17.31
N GLY A 116 -11.11 -5.08 -17.19
CA GLY A 116 -11.80 -5.29 -15.92
C GLY A 116 -12.04 -3.98 -15.14
N LEU A 117 -12.12 -2.85 -15.84
CA LEU A 117 -12.23 -1.50 -15.30
C LEU A 117 -13.63 -0.96 -15.51
N ARG A 118 -14.51 -1.23 -14.54
CA ARG A 118 -15.91 -0.79 -14.59
C ARG A 118 -16.37 -0.32 -13.22
N GLU A 119 -17.30 0.61 -13.22
CA GLU A 119 -17.99 0.98 -11.99
C GLU A 119 -18.74 -0.22 -11.40
N LYS A 120 -18.88 -0.23 -10.07
CA LYS A 120 -19.64 -1.26 -9.39
C LYS A 120 -21.11 -1.10 -9.76
N SER A 121 -21.63 -2.05 -10.53
CA SER A 121 -23.04 -2.09 -10.89
C SER A 121 -23.92 -2.28 -9.64
N SER A 122 -25.08 -1.60 -9.61
CA SER A 122 -26.17 -1.81 -8.66
C SER A 122 -27.20 -2.83 -9.14
N PHE A 123 -26.99 -3.44 -10.31
CA PHE A 123 -27.94 -4.38 -10.91
C PHE A 123 -28.21 -5.57 -9.97
N MET A 124 -29.51 -5.88 -9.85
CA MET A 124 -30.04 -7.02 -9.12
C MET A 124 -30.84 -7.89 -10.10
N PRO A 125 -30.42 -9.14 -10.33
CA PRO A 125 -31.20 -10.07 -11.12
C PRO A 125 -32.60 -10.27 -10.53
N GLN A 126 -33.63 -10.19 -11.37
CA GLN A 126 -34.99 -10.60 -11.04
C GLN A 126 -35.25 -11.99 -11.64
N ASN A 127 -36.06 -12.82 -10.97
CA ASN A 127 -36.51 -14.12 -11.48
C ASN A 127 -35.36 -15.10 -11.82
N VAL A 128 -34.45 -15.33 -10.87
CA VAL A 128 -33.41 -16.35 -11.00
C VAL A 128 -34.00 -17.75 -10.81
N GLU A 129 -33.29 -18.78 -11.28
CA GLU A 129 -33.66 -20.19 -11.15
C GLU A 129 -34.17 -20.55 -9.74
N HIS A 130 -35.27 -21.31 -9.67
CA HIS A 130 -35.92 -21.66 -8.40
C HIS A 130 -34.99 -22.33 -7.39
N ALA A 131 -34.00 -23.12 -7.85
CA ALA A 131 -33.01 -23.73 -6.98
C ALA A 131 -32.17 -22.70 -6.22
N VAL A 132 -31.80 -21.60 -6.88
CA VAL A 132 -31.03 -20.50 -6.26
C VAL A 132 -31.87 -19.77 -5.23
N GLU A 133 -33.11 -19.41 -5.55
CA GLU A 133 -33.99 -18.73 -4.60
C GLU A 133 -34.33 -19.63 -3.41
N THR A 134 -34.55 -20.93 -3.64
CA THR A 134 -34.75 -21.90 -2.55
C THR A 134 -33.53 -21.97 -1.63
N TYR A 135 -32.31 -21.98 -2.19
CA TYR A 135 -31.08 -21.96 -1.40
C TYR A 135 -30.97 -20.66 -0.58
N VAL A 136 -31.26 -19.51 -1.18
CA VAL A 136 -31.27 -18.22 -0.49
C VAL A 136 -32.23 -18.26 0.70
N ASP A 137 -33.47 -18.70 0.48
CA ASP A 137 -34.50 -18.77 1.53
C ASP A 137 -34.15 -19.74 2.67
N ILE A 138 -33.47 -20.85 2.35
CA ILE A 138 -32.99 -21.81 3.36
C ILE A 138 -31.88 -21.17 4.19
N VAL A 139 -30.85 -20.62 3.56
CA VAL A 139 -29.70 -20.02 4.25
C VAL A 139 -30.13 -18.82 5.09
N GLU A 140 -30.99 -17.96 4.56
CA GLU A 140 -31.50 -16.79 5.30
C GLU A 140 -32.25 -17.22 6.57
N ARG A 141 -33.11 -18.23 6.47
CA ARG A 141 -33.85 -18.79 7.62
C ARG A 141 -32.93 -19.47 8.61
N GLU A 142 -31.94 -20.24 8.15
CA GLU A 142 -30.96 -20.87 9.03
C GLU A 142 -30.13 -19.82 9.77
N MET A 143 -29.70 -18.76 9.08
CA MET A 143 -28.98 -17.65 9.69
C MET A 143 -29.85 -16.95 10.74
N LEU A 144 -31.11 -16.62 10.42
CA LEU A 144 -32.05 -16.05 11.40
C LEU A 144 -32.24 -16.95 12.63
N ASN A 145 -32.29 -18.27 12.44
CA ASN A 145 -32.37 -19.24 13.53
C ASN A 145 -31.08 -19.26 14.38
N VAL A 146 -29.91 -19.17 13.75
CA VAL A 146 -28.61 -19.04 14.43
C VAL A 146 -28.55 -17.75 15.24
N TYR A 147 -29.03 -16.62 14.69
CA TYR A 147 -29.14 -15.35 15.41
C TYR A 147 -30.07 -15.41 16.61
N SER A 148 -31.23 -16.04 16.43
CA SER A 148 -32.23 -16.18 17.49
C SER A 148 -31.70 -17.04 18.66
N ARG A 149 -30.69 -17.88 18.40
CA ARG A 149 -30.00 -18.63 19.45
C ARG A 149 -28.95 -17.73 20.11
N SER A 150 -29.19 -17.39 21.37
CA SER A 150 -28.35 -16.52 22.22
C SER A 150 -26.85 -16.86 22.31
N HIS A 151 -26.41 -18.03 21.82
CA HIS A 151 -25.01 -18.44 21.82
C HIS A 151 -24.16 -17.75 20.74
N PHE A 152 -24.75 -17.31 19.62
CA PHE A 152 -23.99 -16.67 18.53
C PHE A 152 -23.53 -15.24 18.87
N THR A 153 -24.29 -14.53 19.71
CA THR A 153 -23.98 -13.16 20.17
C THR A 153 -23.10 -13.14 21.43
N ARG A 154 -22.80 -14.30 22.01
CA ARG A 154 -22.08 -14.46 23.29
C ARG A 154 -20.66 -15.00 23.13
N ALA A 155 -20.04 -14.88 21.95
CA ALA A 155 -18.61 -15.16 21.82
C ALA A 155 -17.86 -14.36 22.88
N SER A 156 -17.07 -15.04 23.72
CA SER A 156 -16.26 -14.40 24.74
C SER A 156 -15.29 -13.46 24.04
N PRO A 157 -15.29 -12.15 24.36
CA PRO A 157 -14.39 -11.23 23.70
C PRO A 157 -12.95 -11.68 23.94
N ASN A 158 -12.11 -11.63 22.90
CA ASN A 158 -10.68 -11.93 23.01
C ASN A 158 -9.90 -10.84 23.77
N MET A 159 -10.59 -9.78 24.19
CA MET A 159 -10.03 -8.61 24.85
C MET A 159 -10.92 -8.19 26.04
N SER A 160 -10.29 -7.74 27.12
CA SER A 160 -11.02 -7.31 28.32
C SER A 160 -11.65 -5.91 28.14
N ALA A 161 -12.64 -5.58 28.95
CA ALA A 161 -13.21 -4.23 28.98
C ALA A 161 -12.16 -3.17 29.40
N MET A 162 -11.18 -3.57 30.20
CA MET A 162 -10.06 -2.73 30.62
C MET A 162 -9.14 -2.44 29.43
N ASP A 163 -8.73 -3.45 28.68
CA ASP A 163 -7.93 -3.29 27.45
C ASP A 163 -8.61 -2.36 26.45
N PHE A 164 -9.93 -2.50 26.25
CA PHE A 164 -10.68 -1.61 25.35
C PHE A 164 -10.71 -0.16 25.84
N SER A 165 -10.80 0.03 27.15
CA SER A 165 -10.73 1.36 27.76
C SER A 165 -9.35 1.99 27.57
N ILE A 166 -8.28 1.20 27.73
CA ILE A 166 -6.90 1.63 27.46
C ILE A 166 -6.75 2.08 26.00
N LEU A 167 -7.21 1.30 25.02
CA LEU A 167 -7.13 1.70 23.60
C LEU A 167 -7.86 3.01 23.32
N LYS A 168 -9.02 3.23 23.95
CA LYS A 168 -9.77 4.49 23.81
C LYS A 168 -9.00 5.67 24.39
N ILE A 169 -8.40 5.50 25.57
CA ILE A 169 -7.60 6.53 26.23
C ILE A 169 -6.42 6.91 25.33
N LEU A 170 -5.59 5.93 24.94
CA LEU A 170 -4.42 6.15 24.08
C LEU A 170 -4.80 6.77 22.73
N ARG A 171 -5.91 6.35 22.11
CA ARG A 171 -6.41 6.94 20.84
C ARG A 171 -6.87 8.39 21.01
N SER A 172 -7.43 8.73 22.17
CA SER A 172 -8.01 10.05 22.43
C SER A 172 -6.97 11.10 22.80
N ASP A 173 -5.81 10.67 23.32
CA ASP A 173 -4.72 11.54 23.75
C ASP A 173 -4.13 12.33 22.57
N PRO A 174 -4.25 13.67 22.56
CA PRO A 174 -3.70 14.51 21.49
C PRO A 174 -2.19 14.71 21.60
N SER A 175 -1.57 14.40 22.74
CA SER A 175 -0.14 14.61 22.98
C SER A 175 0.73 13.58 22.28
N ILE A 176 0.16 12.45 21.85
CA ILE A 176 0.87 11.34 21.21
C ILE A 176 0.34 10.97 19.83
N ILE A 177 1.23 10.38 19.04
CA ILE A 177 0.93 9.74 17.77
C ILE A 177 1.44 8.31 17.84
N ILE A 178 0.58 7.36 17.46
CA ILE A 178 0.91 5.93 17.39
C ILE A 178 0.97 5.53 15.91
N LYS A 179 2.11 5.00 15.46
CA LYS A 179 2.35 4.58 14.07
C LYS A 179 3.09 3.24 14.01
N PRO A 180 2.90 2.46 12.94
CA PRO A 180 3.76 1.33 12.67
C PRO A 180 5.20 1.81 12.37
N ALA A 181 6.19 1.04 12.80
CA ALA A 181 7.57 1.21 12.38
C ALA A 181 7.73 0.92 10.89
N ASP A 182 8.70 1.56 10.26
CA ASP A 182 9.02 1.37 8.84
C ASP A 182 9.47 -0.07 8.50
N LYS A 183 10.10 -0.75 9.46
CA LYS A 183 10.58 -2.14 9.36
C LYS A 183 10.30 -2.87 10.68
N GLY A 184 10.12 -4.19 10.60
CA GLY A 184 10.02 -5.06 11.79
C GLY A 184 8.64 -5.13 12.47
N GLY A 185 7.60 -4.48 11.93
CA GLY A 185 6.22 -4.65 12.41
C GLY A 185 5.92 -4.10 13.81
N ALA A 186 6.87 -3.38 14.42
CA ALA A 186 6.70 -2.79 15.73
C ALA A 186 5.76 -1.57 15.73
N LEU A 187 5.17 -1.28 16.89
CA LEU A 187 4.42 -0.06 17.17
C LEU A 187 5.36 0.99 17.74
N VAL A 188 5.23 2.23 17.28
CA VAL A 188 6.02 3.36 17.74
C VAL A 188 5.08 4.45 18.24
N ILE A 189 5.33 4.91 19.46
CA ILE A 189 4.58 5.98 20.13
C ILE A 189 5.52 7.18 20.20
N MET A 190 5.09 8.32 19.69
CA MET A 190 5.90 9.54 19.64
C MET A 190 5.09 10.71 20.16
N ASN A 191 5.76 11.73 20.68
CA ASN A 191 5.11 13.01 20.92
C ASN A 191 4.55 13.57 19.60
N SER A 192 3.33 14.07 19.63
CA SER A 192 2.68 14.70 18.47
C SER A 192 3.52 15.84 17.89
N LYS A 193 4.23 16.58 18.74
CA LYS A 193 5.11 17.69 18.33
C LYS A 193 6.31 17.21 17.52
N ASP A 194 6.97 16.14 17.95
CA ASP A 194 8.15 15.59 17.27
C ASP A 194 7.76 14.96 15.93
N TYR A 195 6.63 14.24 15.91
CA TYR A 195 6.05 13.73 14.68
C TYR A 195 5.74 14.84 13.67
N MET A 196 5.15 15.96 14.13
CA MET A 196 4.88 17.11 13.27
C MET A 196 6.14 17.81 12.79
N LYS A 197 7.14 17.92 13.65
CA LYS A 197 8.45 18.49 13.29
C LYS A 197 9.11 17.68 12.18
N GLU A 198 9.03 16.35 12.23
CA GLU A 198 9.57 15.50 11.16
C GLU A 198 8.81 15.69 9.84
N ILE A 199 7.48 15.78 9.86
CA ILE A 199 6.69 16.09 8.64
C ILE A 199 7.10 17.46 8.07
N GLN A 200 7.19 18.48 8.92
CA GLN A 200 7.60 19.82 8.49
C GLN A 200 9.03 19.83 7.94
N ARG A 201 9.96 19.10 8.56
CA ARG A 201 11.33 18.96 8.07
C ARG A 201 11.37 18.39 6.65
N GLN A 202 10.55 17.38 6.36
CA GLN A 202 10.47 16.78 5.03
C GLN A 202 9.85 17.75 4.01
N LEU A 203 8.74 18.41 4.36
CA LEU A 203 8.03 19.33 3.46
C LEU A 203 8.76 20.67 3.25
N SER A 204 9.77 20.97 4.07
CA SER A 204 10.60 22.18 3.93
C SER A 204 11.69 22.02 2.87
N ASP A 205 11.92 20.81 2.35
CA ASP A 205 12.83 20.59 1.24
C ASP A 205 12.26 21.20 -0.04
N SER A 206 12.80 22.35 -0.43
CA SER A 206 12.40 23.09 -1.64
C SER A 206 13.05 22.58 -2.92
N GLU A 207 13.85 21.53 -2.90
CA GLU A 207 14.23 20.81 -4.11
C GLU A 207 13.17 19.76 -4.46
N THR A 208 12.57 19.17 -3.42
CA THR A 208 11.63 18.06 -3.55
C THR A 208 10.16 18.48 -3.46
N TYR A 209 9.81 19.53 -2.68
CA TYR A 209 8.42 19.92 -2.42
C TYR A 209 8.14 21.41 -2.63
N ARG A 210 6.98 21.70 -3.22
CA ARG A 210 6.45 23.05 -3.43
C ARG A 210 5.14 23.23 -2.68
N ARG A 211 5.01 24.34 -1.94
CA ARG A 211 3.75 24.71 -1.30
C ARG A 211 2.71 25.16 -2.34
N LEU A 212 1.45 24.79 -2.14
CA LEU A 212 0.33 25.25 -2.97
C LEU A 212 -0.51 26.30 -2.25
N ASP A 213 -1.00 27.27 -3.03
CA ASP A 213 -1.83 28.36 -2.53
C ASP A 213 -3.31 27.99 -2.39
N ARG A 214 -3.77 27.00 -3.17
CA ARG A 214 -5.15 26.51 -3.19
C ARG A 214 -5.24 25.05 -3.60
N ASP A 215 -6.41 24.47 -3.41
CA ASP A 215 -6.73 23.10 -3.84
C ASP A 215 -6.90 22.98 -5.36
N PRO A 216 -6.03 22.22 -6.05
CA PRO A 216 -6.11 22.05 -7.50
C PRO A 216 -7.08 20.94 -7.93
N THR A 217 -7.76 20.26 -7.00
CA THR A 217 -8.59 19.07 -7.28
C THR A 217 -9.62 19.33 -8.39
N SER A 218 -10.34 20.45 -8.33
CA SER A 218 -11.35 20.79 -9.34
C SER A 218 -10.74 21.00 -10.73
N GLU A 219 -9.57 21.64 -10.81
CA GLU A 219 -8.85 21.86 -12.07
C GLU A 219 -8.38 20.53 -12.67
N ILE A 220 -7.92 19.61 -11.81
CA ILE A 220 -7.49 18.27 -12.21
C ILE A 220 -8.66 17.44 -12.74
N VAL A 221 -9.81 17.47 -12.04
CA VAL A 221 -11.02 16.76 -12.50
C VAL A 221 -11.45 17.27 -13.87
N VAL A 222 -11.45 18.59 -14.09
CA VAL A 222 -11.79 19.18 -15.40
C VAL A 222 -10.82 18.70 -16.47
N ARG A 223 -9.51 18.76 -16.21
CA ARG A 223 -8.50 18.35 -17.19
C ARG A 223 -8.59 16.86 -17.55
N ILE A 224 -8.75 15.97 -16.57
CA ILE A 224 -8.96 14.55 -16.81
C ILE A 224 -10.24 14.33 -17.61
N SER A 225 -11.34 15.00 -17.24
CA SER A 225 -12.62 14.87 -17.93
C SER A 225 -12.53 15.28 -19.39
N THR A 226 -11.79 16.35 -19.72
CA THR A 226 -11.53 16.75 -21.11
C THR A 226 -10.79 15.66 -21.87
N LEU A 227 -9.65 15.16 -21.35
CA LEU A 227 -8.88 14.10 -22.02
C LEU A 227 -9.70 12.82 -22.23
N VAL A 228 -10.52 12.45 -21.24
CA VAL A 228 -11.39 11.28 -21.31
C VAL A 228 -12.52 11.47 -22.32
N GLN A 229 -13.12 12.66 -22.37
CA GLN A 229 -14.19 12.97 -23.32
C GLN A 229 -13.66 12.97 -24.76
N ASP A 230 -12.50 13.58 -25.01
CA ASP A 230 -11.85 13.57 -26.32
C ASP A 230 -11.55 12.12 -26.77
N ALA A 231 -11.06 11.27 -25.87
CA ALA A 231 -10.80 9.86 -26.16
C ALA A 231 -12.08 9.05 -26.44
N LEU A 232 -13.19 9.40 -25.78
CA LEU A 232 -14.49 8.77 -26.00
C LEU A 232 -15.05 9.16 -27.38
N GLU A 233 -14.98 10.43 -27.76
CA GLU A 233 -15.43 10.93 -29.06
C GLU A 233 -14.63 10.33 -30.22
N ASN A 234 -13.33 10.15 -30.01
CA ASN A 234 -12.42 9.50 -30.97
C ASN A 234 -12.48 7.95 -30.92
N GLN A 235 -13.39 7.36 -30.15
CA GLN A 235 -13.57 5.90 -30.03
C GLN A 235 -12.31 5.13 -29.58
N ILE A 236 -11.42 5.80 -28.83
CA ILE A 236 -10.23 5.21 -28.22
C ILE A 236 -10.61 4.38 -26.99
N ILE A 237 -11.61 4.87 -26.23
CA ILE A 237 -12.16 4.21 -25.04
C ILE A 237 -13.66 3.98 -25.20
N ASP A 238 -14.23 3.06 -24.42
CA ASP A 238 -15.69 2.90 -24.32
C ASP A 238 -16.31 3.76 -23.20
N VAL A 239 -17.65 3.88 -23.24
CA VAL A 239 -18.44 4.60 -22.22
C VAL A 239 -18.20 4.03 -20.82
N GLY A 240 -17.98 2.71 -20.72
CA GLY A 240 -17.68 2.04 -19.45
C GLY A 240 -16.38 2.55 -18.84
N LEU A 241 -15.31 2.64 -19.64
CA LEU A 241 -14.01 3.10 -19.20
C LEU A 241 -14.03 4.62 -18.93
N SER A 242 -14.73 5.39 -19.76
CA SER A 242 -14.93 6.83 -19.52
C SER A 242 -15.53 7.11 -18.13
N LYS A 243 -16.60 6.39 -17.76
CA LYS A 243 -17.21 6.50 -16.42
C LYS A 243 -16.26 6.06 -15.31
N PHE A 244 -15.49 4.99 -15.53
CA PHE A 244 -14.52 4.52 -14.55
C PHE A 244 -13.41 5.55 -14.29
N LEU A 245 -12.89 6.19 -15.35
CA LEU A 245 -11.76 7.12 -15.26
C LEU A 245 -12.11 8.44 -14.55
N ILE A 246 -13.37 8.86 -14.59
CA ILE A 246 -13.81 10.13 -13.99
C ILE A 246 -14.37 9.89 -12.58
N LYS A 247 -13.61 10.30 -11.56
CA LYS A 247 -14.05 10.26 -10.16
C LYS A 247 -14.86 11.52 -9.82
N GLN A 248 -16.15 11.38 -9.54
CA GLN A 248 -17.03 12.52 -9.22
C GLN A 248 -16.74 13.17 -7.85
N TYR A 249 -16.35 12.36 -6.86
CA TYR A 249 -16.10 12.81 -5.49
C TYR A 249 -14.73 12.29 -5.02
N PRO A 250 -13.62 12.86 -5.52
CA PRO A 250 -12.29 12.42 -5.13
C PRO A 250 -11.95 12.85 -3.71
N LEU A 251 -11.23 11.98 -2.99
CA LEU A 251 -10.64 12.32 -1.70
C LEU A 251 -9.26 12.94 -1.89
N THR A 252 -8.96 13.96 -1.10
CA THR A 252 -7.64 14.55 -1.08
C THR A 252 -6.62 13.58 -0.48
N PRO A 253 -5.47 13.31 -1.13
CA PRO A 253 -4.44 12.46 -0.56
C PRO A 253 -3.85 13.04 0.73
N VAL A 254 -3.52 12.15 1.66
CA VAL A 254 -2.99 12.50 2.98
C VAL A 254 -1.59 11.94 3.17
N MET A 255 -0.66 12.81 3.56
CA MET A 255 0.70 12.42 3.91
C MET A 255 0.78 11.99 5.38
N TYR A 256 1.52 10.92 5.64
CA TYR A 256 1.96 10.52 6.98
C TYR A 256 3.37 9.96 6.93
N VAL A 257 4.04 9.82 8.08
CA VAL A 257 5.40 9.29 8.14
C VAL A 257 5.44 8.00 8.96
N LEU A 258 6.28 7.06 8.52
CA LEU A 258 6.60 5.83 9.26
C LEU A 258 8.00 5.95 9.88
N PRO A 259 8.15 5.90 11.21
CA PRO A 259 9.45 6.07 11.86
C PRO A 259 10.41 4.91 11.56
N LYS A 260 11.62 5.26 11.11
CA LYS A 260 12.73 4.32 10.87
C LYS A 260 13.54 4.08 12.15
N VAL A 261 12.91 3.42 13.12
CA VAL A 261 13.52 3.11 14.43
C VAL A 261 14.79 2.25 14.34
N HIS A 262 15.00 1.55 13.23
CA HIS A 262 16.24 0.83 12.93
C HIS A 262 17.43 1.73 12.57
N LYS A 263 17.21 3.05 12.39
CA LYS A 263 18.26 4.04 12.14
C LYS A 263 18.58 4.88 13.38
N SER A 264 17.56 5.24 14.16
CA SER A 264 17.72 6.00 15.40
C SER A 264 16.53 5.79 16.31
N LEU A 265 16.77 5.62 17.61
CA LEU A 265 15.75 5.56 18.65
C LEU A 265 15.51 6.93 19.33
N ILE A 266 16.35 7.93 19.07
CA ILE A 266 16.21 9.26 19.68
C ILE A 266 15.34 10.14 18.77
N THR A 267 15.66 10.18 17.48
CA THR A 267 14.94 10.98 16.48
C THR A 267 14.84 10.14 15.19
N PRO A 268 13.94 9.15 15.14
CA PRO A 268 13.84 8.27 13.97
C PRO A 268 13.47 9.09 12.73
N PRO A 269 14.26 9.04 11.65
CA PRO A 269 13.85 9.62 10.38
C PRO A 269 12.53 9.00 9.90
N GLY A 270 11.62 9.81 9.38
CA GLY A 270 10.35 9.32 8.83
C GLY A 270 10.51 8.81 7.40
N ARG A 271 9.81 7.73 7.03
CA ARG A 271 9.50 7.44 5.63
C ARG A 271 8.18 8.15 5.26
N PRO A 272 8.18 9.14 4.36
CA PRO A 272 6.94 9.73 3.88
C PRO A 272 6.11 8.70 3.12
N ILE A 273 4.82 8.65 3.40
CA ILE A 273 3.83 7.87 2.69
C ILE A 273 2.64 8.77 2.37
N VAL A 274 2.12 8.65 1.16
CA VAL A 274 0.93 9.37 0.71
C VAL A 274 -0.20 8.36 0.52
N SER A 275 -1.25 8.51 1.30
CA SER A 275 -2.49 7.76 1.09
C SER A 275 -3.32 8.44 0.00
N ALA A 276 -3.23 7.93 -1.23
CA ALA A 276 -4.00 8.41 -2.38
C ALA A 276 -5.28 7.57 -2.66
N VAL A 277 -5.79 6.86 -1.64
CA VAL A 277 -7.01 6.05 -1.74
C VAL A 277 -8.19 6.95 -2.11
N ASP A 278 -8.96 6.52 -3.11
CA ASP A 278 -10.10 7.28 -3.65
C ASP A 278 -9.78 8.70 -4.16
N SER A 279 -8.50 9.00 -4.41
CA SER A 279 -8.08 10.29 -4.98
C SER A 279 -8.45 10.45 -6.45
N VAL A 280 -8.31 11.69 -6.94
CA VAL A 280 -8.61 12.08 -8.32
C VAL A 280 -7.81 11.26 -9.35
N PHE A 281 -6.59 10.85 -9.01
CA PHE A 281 -5.73 10.05 -9.89
C PHE A 281 -5.88 8.54 -9.72
N SER A 282 -6.59 8.06 -8.70
CA SER A 282 -6.69 6.62 -8.40
C SER A 282 -7.21 5.79 -9.59
N PRO A 283 -8.32 6.15 -10.26
CA PRO A 283 -8.77 5.41 -11.44
C PRO A 283 -7.76 5.43 -12.59
N LEU A 284 -7.10 6.57 -12.78
CA LEU A 284 -6.08 6.74 -13.81
C LEU A 284 -4.85 5.86 -13.56
N SER A 285 -4.35 5.81 -12.31
CA SER A 285 -3.23 4.94 -11.94
C SER A 285 -3.56 3.46 -12.17
N ILE A 286 -4.78 3.02 -11.85
CA ILE A 286 -5.21 1.65 -12.09
C ILE A 286 -5.26 1.36 -13.60
N PHE A 287 -5.77 2.29 -14.40
CA PHE A 287 -5.82 2.15 -15.85
C PHE A 287 -4.42 2.06 -16.47
N LEU A 288 -3.52 2.99 -16.13
CA LEU A 288 -2.15 3.00 -16.64
C LEU A 288 -1.37 1.75 -16.23
N ASP A 289 -1.52 1.26 -14.98
CA ASP A 289 -0.91 -0.01 -14.54
C ASP A 289 -1.42 -1.20 -15.36
N LYS A 290 -2.74 -1.28 -15.63
CA LYS A 290 -3.32 -2.35 -16.44
C LYS A 290 -2.78 -2.36 -17.87
N VAL A 291 -2.60 -1.18 -18.46
CA VAL A 291 -2.04 -1.02 -19.81
C VAL A 291 -0.54 -1.33 -19.83
N ALA A 292 0.22 -0.92 -18.81
CA ALA A 292 1.66 -1.09 -18.75
C ALA A 292 2.10 -2.50 -18.33
N ARG A 293 1.31 -3.22 -17.53
CA ARG A 293 1.73 -4.51 -16.94
C ARG A 293 2.19 -5.58 -17.96
N PRO A 294 1.51 -5.78 -19.12
CA PRO A 294 1.99 -6.72 -20.13
C PRO A 294 3.37 -6.36 -20.71
N TYR A 295 3.73 -5.07 -20.70
CA TYR A 295 5.05 -4.61 -21.10
C TYR A 295 6.10 -4.88 -20.02
N LEU A 296 5.79 -4.54 -18.77
CA LEU A 296 6.74 -4.69 -17.66
C LEU A 296 7.26 -6.13 -17.54
N GLN A 297 6.41 -7.12 -17.83
CA GLN A 297 6.77 -8.53 -17.83
C GLN A 297 7.74 -8.96 -18.96
N ARG A 298 7.95 -8.12 -19.98
CA ARG A 298 8.91 -8.36 -21.08
C ARG A 298 10.29 -7.80 -20.79
N ILE A 299 10.42 -6.94 -19.78
CA ILE A 299 11.71 -6.34 -19.41
C ILE A 299 12.60 -7.45 -18.83
N ALA A 300 13.83 -7.58 -19.34
CA ALA A 300 14.74 -8.66 -18.95
C ALA A 300 15.05 -8.68 -17.43
N SER A 301 15.06 -7.52 -16.78
CA SER A 301 15.27 -7.37 -15.33
C SER A 301 14.00 -7.57 -14.50
N PHE A 302 12.85 -7.86 -15.12
CA PHE A 302 11.61 -8.09 -14.39
C PHE A 302 11.70 -9.34 -13.51
N ILE A 303 11.25 -9.17 -12.27
CA ILE A 303 11.09 -10.24 -11.27
C ILE A 303 9.69 -10.06 -10.71
N LEU A 304 8.87 -11.10 -10.82
CA LEU A 304 7.47 -11.08 -10.38
C LEU A 304 7.35 -11.00 -8.87
N ASP A 305 8.07 -11.87 -8.16
CA ASP A 305 8.01 -11.98 -6.71
C ASP A 305 9.25 -12.66 -6.11
N THR A 306 9.26 -12.78 -4.78
CA THR A 306 10.34 -13.44 -4.02
C THR A 306 10.54 -14.90 -4.43
N ASN A 307 9.49 -15.62 -4.83
CA ASN A 307 9.63 -17.03 -5.21
C ASN A 307 10.33 -17.15 -6.56
N GLU A 308 9.96 -16.33 -7.55
CA GLU A 308 10.65 -16.30 -8.84
C GLU A 308 12.13 -15.92 -8.66
N PHE A 309 12.43 -14.96 -7.78
CA PHE A 309 13.81 -14.61 -7.44
C PHE A 309 14.59 -15.81 -6.88
N LEU A 310 14.02 -16.54 -5.93
CA LEU A 310 14.67 -17.71 -5.34
C LEU A 310 14.90 -18.82 -6.37
N ILE A 311 13.94 -19.05 -7.27
CA ILE A 311 14.09 -20.01 -8.37
C ILE A 311 15.25 -19.60 -9.28
N LYS A 312 15.28 -18.34 -9.72
CA LYS A 312 16.37 -17.79 -10.54
C LYS A 312 17.72 -17.89 -9.84
N LEU A 313 17.77 -17.71 -8.51
CA LEU A 313 19.00 -17.81 -7.72
C LEU A 313 19.53 -19.25 -7.67
N CYS A 314 18.67 -20.25 -7.60
CA CYS A 314 19.06 -21.67 -7.62
C CYS A 314 19.74 -22.09 -8.94
N ASP A 315 19.40 -21.43 -10.05
CA ASP A 315 19.96 -21.72 -11.37
C ASP A 315 21.34 -21.06 -11.60
N ILE A 316 21.77 -20.15 -10.71
CA ILE A 316 23.05 -19.45 -10.83
C ILE A 316 24.17 -20.34 -10.29
N THR A 317 25.10 -20.73 -11.17
CA THR A 317 26.34 -21.41 -10.76
C THR A 317 27.39 -20.39 -10.33
N VAL A 318 27.74 -20.39 -9.05
CA VAL A 318 28.78 -19.53 -8.48
C VAL A 318 30.12 -20.29 -8.52
N ARG A 319 31.19 -19.65 -8.99
CA ARG A 319 32.55 -20.23 -8.99
C ARG A 319 33.24 -19.87 -7.67
N ASP A 320 34.23 -20.64 -7.27
CA ASP A 320 35.01 -20.35 -6.06
C ASP A 320 35.72 -18.99 -6.11
N SER A 321 35.98 -18.46 -7.32
CA SER A 321 36.58 -17.14 -7.55
C SER A 321 35.56 -15.99 -7.62
N SER A 322 34.28 -16.25 -7.39
CA SER A 322 33.22 -15.24 -7.48
C SER A 322 33.21 -14.35 -6.24
N ILE A 323 32.93 -13.06 -6.43
CA ILE A 323 32.72 -12.08 -5.35
C ILE A 323 31.25 -11.69 -5.35
N LEU A 324 30.63 -11.65 -4.17
CA LEU A 324 29.28 -11.13 -4.01
C LEU A 324 29.33 -9.60 -3.87
N VAL A 325 28.56 -8.91 -4.71
CA VAL A 325 28.41 -7.45 -4.66
C VAL A 325 26.95 -7.13 -4.40
N SER A 326 26.68 -6.31 -3.38
CA SER A 326 25.36 -5.76 -3.09
C SER A 326 25.34 -4.26 -3.33
N LEU A 327 24.30 -3.78 -4.03
CA LEU A 327 24.08 -2.36 -4.32
C LEU A 327 22.68 -1.99 -3.84
N ASP A 328 22.55 -0.83 -3.19
CA ASP A 328 21.26 -0.27 -2.77
C ASP A 328 21.08 1.12 -3.38
N ILE A 329 19.87 1.42 -3.86
CA ILE A 329 19.55 2.72 -4.45
C ILE A 329 18.90 3.59 -3.38
N THR A 330 19.57 4.67 -3.03
CA THR A 330 19.02 5.67 -2.11
C THR A 330 17.87 6.43 -2.78
N SER A 331 16.73 6.51 -2.10
CA SER A 331 15.60 7.36 -2.48
C SER A 331 15.07 7.15 -3.92
N LEU A 332 15.02 5.88 -4.37
CA LEU A 332 14.63 5.50 -5.74
C LEU A 332 13.47 6.33 -6.32
N TYR A 333 12.33 6.40 -5.64
CA TYR A 333 11.13 7.07 -6.18
C TYR A 333 11.31 8.56 -6.46
N THR A 334 12.03 9.30 -5.61
CA THR A 334 12.27 10.73 -5.80
C THR A 334 13.41 11.02 -6.78
N SER A 335 14.21 10.00 -7.12
CA SER A 335 15.32 10.11 -8.07
C SER A 335 14.97 9.69 -9.50
N ILE A 336 13.73 9.22 -9.74
CA ILE A 336 13.28 8.85 -11.09
C ILE A 336 13.11 10.14 -11.92
N GLN A 337 13.82 10.23 -13.04
CA GLN A 337 13.66 11.32 -13.98
C GLN A 337 12.36 11.15 -14.77
N ASN A 338 11.38 12.00 -14.47
CA ASN A 338 10.04 11.98 -15.07
C ASN A 338 10.06 11.99 -16.61
N THR A 339 10.89 12.84 -17.22
CA THR A 339 11.01 12.95 -18.68
C THR A 339 11.56 11.66 -19.29
N GLU A 340 12.62 11.08 -18.72
CA GLU A 340 13.18 9.81 -19.18
C GLU A 340 12.18 8.66 -19.02
N GLY A 341 11.44 8.63 -17.91
CA GLY A 341 10.40 7.63 -17.67
C GLY A 341 9.27 7.69 -18.70
N ILE A 342 8.78 8.89 -19.04
CA ILE A 342 7.76 9.10 -20.08
C ILE A 342 8.31 8.67 -21.46
N SER A 343 9.56 9.02 -21.77
CA SER A 343 10.22 8.60 -23.02
C SER A 343 10.38 7.08 -23.11
N ALA A 344 10.78 6.42 -22.04
CA ALA A 344 10.87 4.97 -21.97
C ALA A 344 9.51 4.31 -22.20
N MET A 345 8.46 4.83 -21.56
CA MET A 345 7.09 4.33 -21.75
C MET A 345 6.58 4.57 -23.18
N LYS A 346 6.93 5.70 -23.81
CA LYS A 346 6.61 5.96 -25.22
C LYS A 346 7.21 4.89 -26.13
N ASN A 347 8.51 4.61 -25.97
CA ASN A 347 9.19 3.59 -26.79
C ASN A 347 8.58 2.21 -26.59
N ALA A 348 8.28 1.85 -25.34
CA ALA A 348 7.59 0.62 -24.98
C ALA A 348 6.23 0.46 -25.68
N LEU A 349 5.42 1.51 -25.69
CA LEU A 349 4.10 1.51 -26.32
C LEU A 349 4.20 1.43 -27.85
N ILE A 350 5.22 2.05 -28.46
CA ILE A 350 5.47 1.93 -29.91
C ILE A 350 5.84 0.49 -30.27
N GLU A 351 6.72 -0.17 -29.51
CA GLU A 351 7.11 -1.57 -29.72
C GLU A 351 5.92 -2.54 -29.60
N LEU A 352 4.90 -2.17 -28.82
CA LEU A 352 3.66 -2.93 -28.69
C LEU A 352 2.66 -2.70 -29.83
N GLY A 353 2.99 -1.81 -30.78
CA GLY A 353 2.14 -1.55 -31.95
C GLY A 353 0.89 -0.73 -31.62
N PHE A 354 0.93 0.06 -30.54
CA PHE A 354 -0.13 1.05 -30.29
C PHE A 354 -0.17 2.07 -31.43
N ARG A 355 -1.39 2.44 -31.84
CA ARG A 355 -1.59 3.48 -32.86
C ARG A 355 -1.27 4.87 -32.29
N ASP A 356 -0.99 5.82 -33.16
CA ASP A 356 -0.61 7.19 -32.76
C ASP A 356 -1.67 7.88 -31.88
N ASP A 357 -2.96 7.68 -32.17
CA ASP A 357 -4.08 8.20 -31.38
C ASP A 357 -4.10 7.64 -29.95
N GLN A 358 -3.87 6.33 -29.82
CA GLN A 358 -3.80 5.64 -28.53
C GLN A 358 -2.56 6.05 -27.74
N LEU A 359 -1.42 6.15 -28.41
CA LEU A 359 -0.16 6.57 -27.82
C LEU A 359 -0.28 7.99 -27.28
N GLN A 360 -0.84 8.92 -28.06
CA GLN A 360 -1.04 10.30 -27.65
C GLN A 360 -1.93 10.38 -26.40
N PHE A 361 -3.06 9.67 -26.40
CA PHE A 361 -3.95 9.61 -25.24
C PHE A 361 -3.25 9.09 -23.97
N LEU A 362 -2.51 7.98 -24.07
CA LEU A 362 -1.77 7.41 -22.94
C LEU A 362 -0.66 8.33 -22.43
N LEU A 363 0.06 9.00 -23.34
CA LEU A 363 1.15 9.90 -22.98
C LEU A 363 0.64 11.22 -22.40
N ASP A 364 -0.48 11.75 -22.88
CA ASP A 364 -1.11 12.93 -22.29
C ASP A 364 -1.61 12.64 -20.88
N LEU A 365 -2.23 11.47 -20.69
CA LEU A 365 -2.63 11.00 -19.38
C LEU A 365 -1.45 10.74 -18.45
N LEU A 366 -0.39 10.07 -18.93
CA LEU A 366 0.80 9.79 -18.14
C LEU A 366 1.55 11.08 -17.82
N GLY A 367 1.76 11.96 -18.79
CA GLY A 367 2.42 13.25 -18.59
C GLY A 367 1.65 14.12 -17.61
N TYR A 368 0.32 14.12 -17.70
CA TYR A 368 -0.51 14.81 -16.72
C TYR A 368 -0.47 14.13 -15.35
N TRP A 369 -0.50 12.81 -15.27
CA TRP A 369 -0.36 12.09 -14.00
C TRP A 369 1.00 12.36 -13.36
N VAL A 370 2.09 12.27 -14.10
CA VAL A 370 3.44 12.50 -13.61
C VAL A 370 3.58 13.95 -13.16
N THR A 371 3.06 14.93 -13.90
CA THR A 371 3.16 16.32 -13.45
C THR A 371 2.22 16.61 -12.27
N ALA A 372 1.00 16.09 -12.28
CA ALA A 372 -0.07 16.54 -11.39
C ALA A 372 -0.45 15.64 -10.22
N SER A 373 -0.12 14.35 -10.25
CA SER A 373 -0.27 13.46 -9.09
C SER A 373 0.62 13.87 -7.92
N PHE A 374 1.70 14.58 -8.23
CA PHE A 374 2.59 15.19 -7.27
C PHE A 374 2.02 16.47 -6.64
N TYR A 375 0.99 17.10 -7.22
CA TYR A 375 0.42 18.36 -6.70
C TYR A 375 -0.62 18.19 -5.57
N LEU A 376 -0.85 17.01 -5.02
CA LEU A 376 -1.93 16.83 -4.05
C LEU A 376 -1.49 16.07 -2.81
N MET A 377 -0.95 16.81 -1.85
CA MET A 377 -0.86 16.38 -0.46
C MET A 377 -1.51 17.42 0.43
N VAL A 378 -2.48 17.02 1.25
CA VAL A 378 -2.89 17.85 2.39
C VAL A 378 -2.25 17.30 3.64
N CYS A 379 -1.57 18.20 4.35
CA CYS A 379 -1.15 17.97 5.72
C CYS A 379 -2.40 17.97 6.60
N PHE A 380 -3.04 16.82 6.78
CA PHE A 380 -3.99 16.61 7.86
C PHE A 380 -3.36 15.71 8.92
N THR A 381 -2.88 16.33 10.00
CA THR A 381 -3.11 15.72 11.31
C THR A 381 -4.54 16.04 11.69
N HIS A 382 -5.30 15.00 12.02
CA HIS A 382 -6.74 14.95 12.29
C HIS A 382 -7.42 16.07 13.13
N ARG A 383 -6.73 17.13 13.59
CA ARG A 383 -7.29 18.16 14.48
C ARG A 383 -6.93 19.62 14.19
N TYR A 384 -6.08 19.96 13.21
CA TYR A 384 -5.70 21.36 12.95
C TYR A 384 -5.72 21.66 11.45
N GLY A 385 -6.35 22.76 11.05
CA GLY A 385 -6.64 23.14 9.66
C GLY A 385 -5.48 22.91 8.70
N GLY A 386 -5.78 22.25 7.58
CA GLY A 386 -4.78 21.72 6.66
C GLY A 386 -4.17 22.78 5.72
N LEU A 387 -2.86 22.65 5.49
CA LEU A 387 -2.10 23.31 4.42
C LEU A 387 -1.79 22.29 3.31
N GLN A 388 -1.77 22.73 2.06
CA GLN A 388 -1.55 21.87 0.90
C GLN A 388 -0.12 21.99 0.34
N TRP A 389 0.45 20.86 -0.09
CA TRP A 389 1.82 20.73 -0.59
C TRP A 389 1.88 19.82 -1.82
N ALA A 390 2.92 20.01 -2.63
CA ALA A 390 3.20 19.28 -3.86
C ALA A 390 4.64 18.74 -3.87
N LEU A 391 4.91 17.61 -4.52
CA LEU A 391 6.27 17.20 -4.94
C LEU A 391 6.64 17.93 -6.24
N MET A 392 7.92 18.25 -6.45
CA MET A 392 8.44 18.93 -7.65
C MET A 392 8.91 17.98 -8.75
#